data_AF-A0A945W643-F1
#
_entry.id   AF-A0A945W643-F1
#
_cell.length_a   1.000
_cell.length_b   1.000
_cell.length_c   1.000
_cell.angle_alpha   90.00
_cell.angle_beta   90.00
_cell.angle_gamma   90.00
#
_symmetry.space_group_name_H-M   'P 1'
#
loop_
_entity.id
_entity.type
_entity.pdbx_description
1 polymer ?
#
loop_
_entity_poly.entity_id
_entity_poly.type
_entity_poly.pdbx_seq_one_letter_code
_entity_poly.pdbx_strand_id
1 'polypeptide(L)'
;MERFTNAVIKSLATENWYSALSLALTLPDICGKVEQPEAGSQARYVSWFNRYILEKYTGYIGPDREEHKFLLAEDCYALRCSYLHEGGGNIEDQRASEALDKFHFIIPPDNGIIRHKNQYVRVLQLQIDIFCNDICDAVNDWMTNKVSSNTEYQDRISKLLVIYDRNNNIV
;
A
#
# COMPACT_ATOMS: atom_id res chain seq x y z
N MET A 1 -6.08 4.82 -12.83
CA MET A 1 -5.64 4.81 -11.42
C MET A 1 -5.12 6.15 -10.94
N GLU A 2 -4.61 7.01 -11.83
CA GLU A 2 -4.01 8.31 -11.51
C GLU A 2 -4.81 9.15 -10.50
N ARG A 3 -6.15 9.20 -10.61
CA ARG A 3 -7.00 9.90 -9.63
C ARG A 3 -6.80 9.45 -8.17
N PHE A 4 -6.58 8.15 -7.94
CA PHE A 4 -6.36 7.61 -6.60
C PHE A 4 -4.95 7.91 -6.11
N THR A 5 -3.92 7.70 -6.94
CA THR A 5 -2.53 8.03 -6.55
C THR A 5 -2.36 9.53 -6.33
N ASN A 6 -2.94 10.39 -7.18
CA ASN A 6 -2.97 11.83 -6.97
C ASN A 6 -3.67 12.23 -5.67
N ALA A 7 -4.73 11.52 -5.25
CA ALA A 7 -5.39 11.77 -3.97
C ALA A 7 -4.48 11.43 -2.77
N VAL A 8 -3.70 10.34 -2.86
CA VAL A 8 -2.66 10.04 -1.85
C VAL A 8 -1.62 11.15 -1.80
N ILE A 9 -1.06 11.54 -2.95
CA ILE A 9 -0.02 12.58 -3.03
C ILE A 9 -0.53 13.93 -2.50
N LYS A 10 -1.75 14.33 -2.86
CA LYS A 10 -2.39 15.55 -2.30
C LYS A 10 -2.58 15.46 -0.79
N SER A 11 -2.92 14.27 -0.27
CA SER A 11 -3.06 14.05 1.18
C SER A 11 -1.71 14.16 1.89
N LEU A 12 -0.63 13.63 1.30
CA LEU A 12 0.73 13.80 1.82
C LEU A 12 1.16 15.28 1.80
N ALA A 13 0.93 15.98 0.69
CA ALA A 13 1.30 17.40 0.53
C ALA A 13 0.55 18.35 1.48
N THR A 14 -0.62 17.93 1.97
CA THR A 14 -1.42 18.66 2.96
C THR A 14 -1.29 18.08 4.37
N GLU A 15 -0.32 17.18 4.57
CA GLU A 15 -0.04 16.52 5.86
C GLU A 15 -1.25 15.77 6.46
N ASN A 16 -2.21 15.39 5.60
CA ASN A 16 -3.33 14.54 5.98
C ASN A 16 -2.90 13.06 5.96
N TRP A 17 -2.04 12.71 6.91
CA TRP A 17 -1.37 11.42 7.00
C TRP A 17 -2.33 10.23 7.08
N TYR A 18 -3.41 10.36 7.86
CA TYR A 18 -4.42 9.33 7.98
C TYR A 18 -5.14 9.07 6.66
N SER A 19 -5.50 10.12 5.91
CA SER A 19 -6.15 9.96 4.60
C SER A 19 -5.17 9.37 3.57
N ALA A 20 -3.91 9.81 3.58
CA ALA A 20 -2.87 9.26 2.72
C ALA A 20 -2.70 7.75 2.97
N LEU A 21 -2.56 7.35 4.23
CA LEU A 21 -2.38 5.95 4.63
C LEU A 21 -3.62 5.11 4.30
N SER A 22 -4.83 5.61 4.58
CA SER A 22 -6.08 4.91 4.26
C SER A 22 -6.17 4.60 2.78
N LEU A 23 -5.93 5.60 1.93
CA LEU A 23 -5.97 5.43 0.49
C LEU A 23 -4.86 4.50 0.00
N ALA A 24 -3.62 4.69 0.46
CA ALA A 24 -2.49 3.83 0.10
C ALA A 24 -2.77 2.35 0.42
N LEU A 25 -3.29 2.04 1.61
CA LEU A 25 -3.62 0.66 2.00
C LEU A 25 -4.77 0.05 1.19
N THR A 26 -5.62 0.83 0.52
CA THR A 26 -6.67 0.28 -0.36
C THR A 26 -6.17 -0.06 -1.76
N LEU A 27 -5.13 0.60 -2.24
CA LEU A 27 -4.68 0.52 -3.63
C LEU A 27 -4.28 -0.90 -4.08
N PRO A 28 -3.53 -1.70 -3.30
CA PRO A 28 -3.21 -3.06 -3.70
C PRO A 28 -4.43 -3.95 -3.91
N ASP A 29 -5.51 -3.78 -3.12
CA ASP A 29 -6.75 -4.56 -3.31
C ASP A 29 -7.49 -4.14 -4.58
N ILE A 30 -7.52 -2.83 -4.88
CA ILE A 30 -8.15 -2.29 -6.09
C ILE A 30 -7.41 -2.80 -7.33
N CYS A 31 -6.08 -2.69 -7.36
CA CYS A 31 -5.28 -3.20 -8.47
C CYS A 31 -5.38 -4.73 -8.57
N GLY A 32 -5.33 -5.44 -7.44
CA GLY A 32 -5.54 -6.88 -7.38
C GLY A 32 -6.91 -7.30 -7.93
N LYS A 33 -7.98 -6.54 -7.67
CA LYS A 33 -9.32 -6.80 -8.24
C LYS A 33 -9.36 -6.59 -9.75
N VAL A 34 -8.59 -5.63 -10.27
CA VAL A 34 -8.44 -5.44 -11.72
C VAL A 34 -7.72 -6.62 -12.35
N GLU A 35 -6.67 -7.17 -11.73
CA GLU A 35 -5.95 -8.33 -12.28
C GLU A 35 -6.74 -9.64 -12.11
N GLN A 36 -7.31 -9.86 -10.93
CA GLN A 36 -7.90 -11.10 -10.47
C GLN A 36 -9.30 -10.85 -9.88
N PRO A 37 -10.33 -10.57 -10.71
CA PRO A 37 -11.65 -10.19 -10.23
C PRO A 37 -12.33 -11.30 -9.43
N GLU A 38 -12.07 -12.57 -9.73
CA GLU A 38 -12.70 -13.71 -9.05
C GLU A 38 -12.04 -14.07 -7.71
N ALA A 39 -10.84 -13.53 -7.45
CA ALA A 39 -10.13 -13.79 -6.21
C ALA A 39 -10.72 -13.00 -5.03
N GLY A 40 -10.71 -13.64 -3.85
CA GLY A 40 -11.04 -12.99 -2.59
C GLY A 40 -10.10 -11.82 -2.29
N SER A 41 -10.53 -10.89 -1.42
CA SER A 41 -9.78 -9.66 -1.14
C SER A 41 -8.37 -9.91 -0.61
N GLN A 42 -8.22 -10.84 0.33
CA GLN A 42 -6.89 -11.23 0.83
C GLN A 42 -6.01 -11.79 -0.28
N ALA A 43 -6.52 -12.75 -1.05
CA ALA A 43 -5.74 -13.43 -2.09
C ALA A 43 -5.21 -12.46 -3.16
N ARG A 44 -6.07 -11.56 -3.66
CA ARG A 44 -5.65 -10.59 -4.68
C ARG A 44 -4.74 -9.49 -4.13
N TYR A 45 -4.97 -9.05 -2.88
CA TYR A 45 -4.08 -8.10 -2.21
C TYR A 45 -2.69 -8.68 -2.06
N VAL A 46 -2.61 -9.89 -1.50
CA VAL A 46 -1.36 -10.62 -1.28
C VAL A 46 -0.64 -10.86 -2.60
N SER A 47 -1.35 -11.34 -3.61
CA SER A 47 -0.77 -11.59 -4.94
C SER A 47 -0.21 -10.31 -5.57
N TRP A 48 -0.93 -9.19 -5.49
CA TRP A 48 -0.47 -7.93 -6.06
C TRP A 48 0.72 -7.36 -5.27
N PHE A 49 0.62 -7.31 -3.94
CA PHE A 49 1.69 -6.79 -3.08
C PHE A 49 3.00 -7.58 -3.25
N ASN A 50 2.92 -8.92 -3.27
CA ASN A 50 4.08 -9.77 -3.49
C ASN A 50 4.77 -9.51 -4.83
N ARG A 51 4.00 -9.13 -5.86
CA ARG A 51 4.54 -8.87 -7.20
C ARG A 51 5.16 -7.47 -7.34
N TYR A 52 4.60 -6.46 -6.68
CA TYR A 52 4.95 -5.05 -6.95
C TYR A 52 5.62 -4.32 -5.79
N ILE A 53 5.54 -4.84 -4.56
CA ILE A 53 6.03 -4.14 -3.36
C ILE A 53 7.07 -4.97 -2.59
N LEU A 54 6.88 -6.29 -2.48
CA LEU A 54 7.65 -7.13 -1.55
C LEU A 54 9.17 -6.97 -1.70
N GLU A 55 9.68 -6.87 -2.91
CA GLU A 55 11.11 -6.67 -3.17
C GLU A 55 11.65 -5.41 -2.46
N LYS A 56 10.90 -4.31 -2.48
CA LYS A 56 11.28 -3.04 -1.82
C LYS A 56 11.34 -3.15 -0.30
N TYR A 57 10.61 -4.12 0.26
CA TYR A 57 10.57 -4.45 1.69
C TYR A 57 11.37 -5.70 2.03
N THR A 58 12.23 -6.16 1.11
CA THR A 58 13.18 -7.24 1.33
C THR A 58 14.60 -6.66 1.33
N GLY A 59 15.46 -7.17 2.19
CA GLY A 59 16.86 -6.75 2.26
C GLY A 59 17.74 -7.83 2.87
N TYR A 60 19.05 -7.69 2.76
CA TYR A 60 20.00 -8.66 3.31
C TYR A 60 20.65 -8.10 4.57
N ILE A 61 20.48 -8.78 5.70
CA ILE A 61 20.93 -8.30 7.02
C ILE A 61 21.95 -9.24 7.67
N GLY A 62 22.70 -8.70 8.63
CA GLY A 62 23.70 -9.45 9.38
C GLY A 62 24.99 -9.74 8.60
N PRO A 63 25.99 -10.36 9.24
CA PRO A 63 27.27 -10.70 8.61
C PRO A 63 27.12 -11.65 7.42
N ASP A 64 26.17 -12.58 7.53
CA ASP A 64 25.95 -13.65 6.53
C ASP A 64 25.04 -13.21 5.37
N ARG A 65 24.56 -11.96 5.39
CA ARG A 65 23.65 -11.40 4.39
C ARG A 65 22.43 -12.29 4.16
N GLU A 66 21.78 -12.67 5.26
CA GLU A 66 20.54 -13.44 5.17
C GLU A 66 19.41 -12.56 4.66
N GLU A 67 18.59 -13.11 3.75
CA GLU A 67 17.40 -12.43 3.25
C GLU A 67 16.42 -12.20 4.39
N HIS A 68 15.98 -10.96 4.54
CA HIS A 68 15.03 -10.53 5.55
C HIS A 68 13.91 -9.72 4.91
N LYS A 69 12.69 -10.15 5.16
CA LYS A 69 11.46 -9.50 4.69
C LYS A 69 10.92 -8.65 5.82
N PHE A 70 11.09 -7.34 5.71
CA PHE A 70 10.64 -6.38 6.71
C PHE A 70 9.11 -6.29 6.78
N LEU A 71 8.43 -6.47 5.64
CA LEU A 71 6.97 -6.40 5.53
C LEU A 71 6.48 -7.48 4.57
N LEU A 72 5.72 -8.43 5.10
CA LEU A 72 4.99 -9.42 4.29
C LEU A 72 3.65 -8.84 3.81
N ALA A 73 3.15 -9.38 2.71
CA ALA A 73 1.90 -8.93 2.12
C ALA A 73 0.69 -9.20 3.04
N GLU A 74 0.74 -10.31 3.77
CA GLU A 74 -0.25 -10.76 4.74
C GLU A 74 -0.34 -9.79 5.91
N ASP A 75 0.80 -9.36 6.48
CA ASP A 75 0.84 -8.34 7.54
C ASP A 75 0.29 -6.99 7.06
N CYS A 76 0.61 -6.60 5.82
CA CYS A 76 0.09 -5.37 5.24
C CYS A 76 -1.42 -5.43 4.96
N TYR A 77 -1.92 -6.61 4.55
CA TYR A 77 -3.36 -6.86 4.44
C TYR A 77 -4.05 -6.82 5.80
N ALA A 78 -3.45 -7.41 6.83
CA ALA A 78 -3.95 -7.36 8.20
C ALA A 78 -4.03 -5.92 8.72
N LEU A 79 -3.02 -5.09 8.43
CA LEU A 79 -3.04 -3.66 8.74
C LEU A 79 -4.18 -2.95 8.03
N ARG A 80 -4.39 -3.19 6.74
CA ARG A 80 -5.54 -2.63 6.00
C ARG A 80 -6.86 -2.99 6.70
N CYS A 81 -7.05 -4.25 7.08
CA CYS A 81 -8.27 -4.69 7.76
C CYS A 81 -8.47 -4.01 9.12
N SER A 82 -7.45 -4.05 9.98
CA SER A 82 -7.49 -3.43 11.31
C SER A 82 -7.72 -1.92 11.22
N TYR A 83 -6.99 -1.23 10.36
CA TYR A 83 -7.09 0.22 10.26
C TYR A 83 -8.39 0.69 9.60
N LEU A 84 -8.82 0.08 8.49
CA LEU A 84 -10.00 0.55 7.76
C LEU A 84 -11.33 0.09 8.38
N HIS A 85 -11.36 -1.02 9.12
CA HIS A 85 -12.60 -1.53 9.73
C HIS A 85 -12.69 -1.25 11.23
N GLU A 86 -11.56 -1.14 11.93
CA GLU A 86 -11.53 -1.00 13.40
C GLU A 86 -10.83 0.29 13.84
N GLY A 87 -10.21 1.05 12.93
CA GLY A 87 -9.39 2.22 13.26
C GLY A 87 -8.11 1.88 14.03
N GLY A 88 -7.76 0.60 14.12
CA GLY A 88 -6.64 0.07 14.91
C GLY A 88 -5.32 0.05 14.14
N GLY A 89 -4.20 0.12 14.88
CA GLY A 89 -2.84 -0.11 14.37
C GLY A 89 -2.18 -1.37 14.93
N ASN A 90 -2.87 -2.10 15.81
CA ASN A 90 -2.47 -3.42 16.29
C ASN A 90 -3.07 -4.48 15.35
N ILE A 91 -2.26 -5.46 14.95
CA ILE A 91 -2.68 -6.56 14.08
C ILE A 91 -2.50 -7.94 14.72
N GLU A 92 -2.10 -8.01 16.00
CA GLU A 92 -1.97 -9.27 16.77
C GLU A 92 -3.23 -10.15 16.71
N ASP A 93 -4.42 -9.53 16.79
CA ASP A 93 -5.70 -10.24 16.78
C ASP A 93 -6.20 -10.56 15.35
N GLN A 94 -5.51 -10.06 14.33
CA GLN A 94 -5.90 -10.29 12.94
C GLN A 94 -5.37 -11.65 12.48
N ARG A 95 -6.27 -12.53 12.06
CA ARG A 95 -5.95 -13.90 11.58
C ARG A 95 -4.98 -13.96 10.40
N ALA A 96 -4.74 -12.82 9.72
CA ALA A 96 -3.84 -12.71 8.59
C ALA A 96 -2.44 -12.15 8.97
N SER A 97 -2.18 -11.83 10.24
CA SER A 97 -0.83 -11.48 10.69
C SER A 97 0.06 -12.73 10.65
N GLU A 98 1.27 -12.58 10.09
CA GLU A 98 2.25 -13.65 9.94
C GLU A 98 3.52 -13.35 10.74
N ALA A 99 4.06 -12.13 10.64
CA ALA A 99 5.36 -11.77 11.23
C ALA A 99 5.34 -10.52 12.12
N LEU A 100 4.31 -9.67 12.01
CA LEU A 100 4.25 -8.39 12.73
C LEU A 100 3.04 -8.31 13.67
N ASP A 101 3.27 -7.72 14.83
CA ASP A 101 2.24 -7.43 15.82
C ASP A 101 1.71 -6.01 15.63
N LYS A 102 2.59 -5.06 15.31
CA LYS A 102 2.25 -3.64 15.30
C LYS A 102 3.03 -2.84 14.28
N PHE A 103 2.35 -1.88 13.68
CA PHE A 103 2.96 -0.84 12.86
C PHE A 103 3.17 0.44 13.68
N HIS A 104 4.35 1.03 13.55
CA HIS A 104 4.64 2.36 14.09
C HIS A 104 4.92 3.32 12.92
N PHE A 105 3.86 3.97 12.44
CA PHE A 105 4.02 5.03 11.44
C PHE A 105 4.54 6.31 12.09
N ILE A 106 5.51 6.93 11.45
CA ILE A 106 6.02 8.25 11.83
C ILE A 106 5.92 9.21 10.64
N ILE A 107 5.82 10.51 10.93
CA ILE A 107 5.90 11.57 9.93
C ILE A 107 7.36 11.83 9.53
N PRO A 108 7.61 12.47 8.37
CA PRO A 108 8.96 12.86 7.96
C PRO A 108 9.62 13.74 9.04
N PRO A 109 10.83 13.42 9.52
CA PRO A 109 11.53 14.26 10.48
C PRO A 109 12.02 15.58 9.85
N ASP A 110 11.90 16.69 10.58
CA ASP A 110 12.34 18.03 10.13
C ASP A 110 13.82 18.12 9.75
N ASN A 111 14.64 17.23 10.32
CA ASN A 111 16.08 17.17 10.07
C ASN A 111 16.45 16.35 8.82
N GLY A 112 15.46 15.86 8.06
CA GLY A 112 15.66 15.08 6.84
C GLY A 112 16.20 13.66 7.06
N ILE A 113 16.33 13.20 8.31
CA ILE A 113 16.79 11.83 8.60
C ILE A 113 15.69 10.86 8.23
N ILE A 114 15.96 9.98 7.25
CA ILE A 114 15.03 8.92 6.86
C ILE A 114 14.96 7.86 7.96
N ARG A 115 13.73 7.52 8.36
CA ARG A 115 13.43 6.55 9.41
C ARG A 115 12.37 5.56 8.93
N HIS A 116 12.79 4.65 8.06
CA HIS A 116 11.90 3.74 7.35
C HIS A 116 12.47 2.30 7.34
N LYS A 117 11.60 1.29 7.46
CA LYS A 117 11.96 -0.14 7.61
C LYS A 117 12.85 -0.44 8.82
N ASN A 118 12.60 0.22 9.95
CA ASN A 118 13.26 -0.17 11.20
C ASN A 118 12.38 -1.20 11.92
N GLN A 119 12.92 -2.37 12.21
CA GLN A 119 12.20 -3.43 12.88
C GLN A 119 12.82 -3.72 14.24
N TYR A 120 11.99 -3.79 15.27
CA TYR A 120 12.39 -4.22 16.61
C TYR A 120 11.39 -5.25 17.11
N VAL A 121 11.88 -6.47 17.32
CA VAL A 121 11.03 -7.63 17.63
C VAL A 121 9.95 -7.78 16.54
N ARG A 122 8.67 -7.63 16.89
CA ARG A 122 7.51 -7.76 15.99
C ARG A 122 6.86 -6.40 15.67
N VAL A 123 7.58 -5.30 15.91
CA VAL A 123 7.14 -3.94 15.57
C VAL A 123 7.93 -3.43 14.37
N LEU A 124 7.22 -3.02 13.32
CA LEU A 124 7.81 -2.38 12.14
C LEU A 124 7.52 -0.88 12.17
N GLN A 125 8.58 -0.07 12.17
CA GLN A 125 8.50 1.37 12.03
C GLN A 125 8.68 1.79 10.57
N LEU A 126 7.72 2.54 10.04
CA LEU A 126 7.70 3.06 8.69
C LEU A 126 7.49 4.57 8.68
N GLN A 127 8.29 5.29 7.91
CA GLN A 127 7.96 6.68 7.55
C GLN A 127 6.76 6.67 6.60
N ILE A 128 5.71 7.43 6.94
CA ILE A 128 4.39 7.33 6.30
C ILE A 128 4.38 7.82 4.85
N ASP A 129 5.10 8.89 4.56
CA ASP A 129 5.24 9.44 3.21
C ASP A 129 5.98 8.46 2.29
N ILE A 130 7.07 7.85 2.75
CA ILE A 130 7.83 6.86 1.98
C ILE A 130 6.94 5.65 1.70
N PHE A 131 6.26 5.10 2.71
CA PHE A 131 5.34 3.98 2.51
C PHE A 131 4.22 4.32 1.49
N CYS A 132 3.60 5.49 1.61
CA CYS A 132 2.54 5.90 0.69
C CYS A 132 3.06 6.11 -0.74
N ASN A 133 4.25 6.71 -0.89
CA ASN A 133 4.90 6.89 -2.19
C ASN A 133 5.30 5.54 -2.81
N ASP A 134 5.84 4.61 -2.02
CA ASP A 134 6.18 3.26 -2.49
C ASP A 134 4.97 2.55 -3.12
N ILE A 135 3.80 2.67 -2.49
CA ILE A 135 2.55 2.12 -3.03
C ILE A 135 2.14 2.85 -4.30
N CYS A 136 2.22 4.18 -4.33
CA CYS A 136 1.87 4.97 -5.51
C CYS A 136 2.77 4.66 -6.71
N ASP A 137 4.08 4.57 -6.49
CA ASP A 137 5.08 4.22 -7.49
C ASP A 137 4.78 2.84 -8.09
N ALA A 138 4.52 1.85 -7.24
CA ALA A 138 4.15 0.51 -7.69
C ALA A 138 2.85 0.48 -8.51
N VAL A 139 1.84 1.30 -8.14
CA VAL A 139 0.62 1.45 -8.93
C VAL A 139 0.90 2.10 -10.29
N ASN A 140 1.76 3.12 -10.33
CA ASN A 140 2.14 3.81 -11.56
C ASN A 140 2.95 2.89 -12.49
N ASP A 141 3.87 2.11 -11.92
CA ASP A 141 4.64 1.09 -12.64
C ASP A 141 3.73 -0.01 -13.18
N TRP A 142 2.77 -0.47 -12.38
CA TRP A 142 1.75 -1.42 -12.82
C TRP A 142 0.90 -0.87 -13.97
N MET A 143 0.44 0.38 -13.87
CA MET A 143 -0.30 1.05 -14.93
C MET A 143 0.50 1.11 -16.22
N THR A 144 1.77 1.48 -16.13
CA THR A 144 2.67 1.67 -17.28
C THR A 144 3.04 0.34 -17.93
N ASN A 145 3.39 -0.67 -17.13
CA ASN A 145 3.99 -1.91 -17.64
C ASN A 145 2.99 -3.06 -17.86
N LYS A 146 1.81 -3.02 -17.24
CA LYS A 146 0.81 -4.10 -17.35
C LYS A 146 -0.53 -3.64 -17.91
N VAL A 147 -1.05 -2.49 -17.48
CA VAL A 147 -2.36 -2.02 -17.92
C VAL A 147 -2.32 -1.45 -19.33
N SER A 148 -1.27 -0.71 -19.69
CA SER A 148 -1.14 -0.04 -20.99
C SER A 148 -1.32 -0.98 -22.19
N SER A 149 -0.92 -2.24 -22.06
CA SER A 149 -1.02 -3.28 -23.09
C SER A 149 -2.19 -4.25 -22.90
N ASN A 150 -3.01 -4.10 -21.84
CA ASN A 150 -4.11 -5.00 -21.52
C ASN A 150 -5.46 -4.26 -21.55
N THR A 151 -6.22 -4.48 -22.62
CA THR A 151 -7.54 -3.85 -22.85
C THR A 151 -8.58 -4.25 -21.80
N GLU A 152 -8.53 -5.48 -21.30
CA GLU A 152 -9.45 -5.94 -20.25
C GLU A 152 -9.19 -5.21 -18.92
N TYR A 153 -7.93 -4.96 -18.58
CA TYR A 153 -7.58 -4.18 -17.39
C TYR A 153 -8.03 -2.72 -17.54
N GLN A 154 -7.85 -2.14 -18.72
CA GLN A 154 -8.32 -0.78 -19.03
C GLN A 154 -9.84 -0.67 -18.89
N ASP A 155 -10.60 -1.63 -19.43
CA ASP A 155 -12.05 -1.67 -19.30
C ASP A 155 -12.49 -1.75 -17.83
N ARG A 156 -11.90 -2.65 -17.04
CA ARG A 156 -12.18 -2.77 -15.60
C ARG A 156 -11.85 -1.47 -14.84
N ILE A 157 -10.75 -0.80 -15.17
CA ILE A 157 -10.37 0.49 -14.57
C ILE A 157 -11.35 1.60 -14.93
N SER A 158 -11.88 1.61 -16.15
CA SER A 158 -12.85 2.61 -16.59
C SER A 158 -14.15 2.56 -15.80
N LYS A 159 -14.50 1.39 -15.25
CA LYS A 159 -15.68 1.13 -14.43
C LYS A 159 -15.50 1.46 -12.94
N LEU A 160 -14.27 1.73 -12.50
CA LEU A 160 -14.01 2.12 -11.11
C LEU A 160 -14.65 3.48 -10.82
N LEU A 161 -15.01 3.73 -9.55
CA LEU A 161 -15.67 4.97 -9.11
C LEU A 161 -14.94 6.23 -9.60
N VAL A 162 -15.76 7.21 -10.03
CA VAL A 162 -15.34 8.54 -10.48
C VAL A 162 -16.18 9.58 -9.75
N ILE A 163 -15.55 10.66 -9.29
CA ILE A 163 -16.22 11.80 -8.68
C ILE A 163 -16.32 12.91 -9.74
N TYR A 164 -17.50 13.51 -9.85
CA TYR A 164 -17.80 14.55 -10.83
C TYR A 164 -18.09 15.88 -10.13
N ASP A 165 -17.65 16.98 -10.73
CA ASP A 165 -18.10 18.32 -10.33
C ASP A 165 -19.52 18.60 -10.84
N ARG A 166 -20.06 19.78 -10.51
CA ARG A 166 -21.39 20.24 -10.97
C ARG A 166 -21.52 20.35 -12.50
N ASN A 167 -20.41 20.33 -13.24
CA ASN A 167 -20.34 20.46 -14.69
C ASN A 167 -20.06 19.09 -15.36
N ASN A 168 -20.11 17.98 -14.62
CA ASN A 168 -19.75 16.63 -15.08
C ASN A 168 -18.27 16.45 -15.49
N ASN A 169 -17.37 17.30 -15.00
CA ASN A 169 -15.93 17.06 -15.14
C ASN A 169 -15.43 16.14 -14.03
N ILE A 170 -14.45 15.30 -14.34
CA ILE A 170 -13.76 14.47 -13.36
C ILE A 170 -12.89 15.35 -12.46
N VAL A 171 -12.95 15.11 -11.14
CA VAL A 171 -12.21 15.86 -10.10
C VAL A 171 -11.03 15.05 -9.55
#